data_AF-A0ABD5LYG0-F1
#
_entry.id   AF-A0ABD5LYG0-F1
#
_cell.length_a   1.000
_cell.length_b   1.000
_cell.length_c   1.000
_cell.angle_alpha   90.00
_cell.angle_beta   90.00
_cell.angle_gamma   90.00
#
_symmetry.space_group_name_H-M   'P 1'
#
loop_
_entity.id
_entity.type
_entity.pdbx_description
1 polymer ?
#
loop_
_entity_poly.entity_id
_entity_poly.type
_entity_poly.pdbx_seq_one_letter_code
_entity_poly.pdbx_strand_id
1 'polypeptide(L)'
;MAGNPYTESGELFKIPDMLANRADIYNLGEVLGGMDDAFALSYIENSLTSNSVLAPLALRDLNDLYLFVDKAMGKSVSTNSLSYPYSDAEINEIVMVLKHLITLRDVILKVNQQYIASAAQSDKYRTEPAFRLQGSYRNMNKLSEKVSAVMNEKEIERLLDDHYLGEAQLLTTGAEENLLKLAEIRGTLTEQDAIRWQQIKKILCATKH
;
A
#
# COMPACT_ATOMS: atom_id res chain seq x y z
N MET A 1 13.70 -9.87 -4.53
CA MET A 1 12.91 -9.80 -5.78
C MET A 1 13.46 -8.66 -6.62
N ALA A 2 13.95 -8.94 -7.82
CA ALA A 2 14.62 -7.92 -8.64
C ALA A 2 13.56 -7.00 -9.27
N GLY A 3 13.50 -5.75 -8.81
CA GLY A 3 12.75 -4.70 -9.48
C GLY A 3 13.24 -4.53 -10.91
N ASN A 4 12.35 -4.12 -11.82
CA ASN A 4 12.70 -3.83 -13.20
C ASN A 4 13.92 -2.88 -13.23
N PRO A 5 15.10 -3.34 -13.68
CA PRO A 5 16.33 -2.58 -13.49
C PRO A 5 16.47 -1.49 -14.55
N TYR A 6 15.37 -1.04 -15.18
CA TYR A 6 15.38 -0.10 -16.29
C TYR A 6 14.48 1.11 -16.01
N THR A 7 14.94 2.30 -16.41
CA THR A 7 14.18 3.56 -16.35
C THR A 7 13.07 3.59 -17.43
N GLU A 8 12.21 4.61 -17.39
CA GLU A 8 11.16 4.83 -18.41
C GLU A 8 11.72 5.04 -19.84
N SER A 9 13.04 5.29 -19.99
CA SER A 9 13.76 5.36 -21.26
C SER A 9 14.50 4.07 -21.65
N GLY A 10 14.46 3.02 -20.81
CA GLY A 10 15.10 1.72 -21.07
C GLY A 10 16.57 1.60 -20.66
N GLU A 11 17.13 2.57 -19.91
CA GLU A 11 18.51 2.51 -19.39
C GLU A 11 18.56 1.88 -18.00
N LEU A 12 19.70 1.28 -17.62
CA LEU A 12 19.85 0.61 -16.32
C LEU A 12 19.69 1.61 -15.16
N PHE A 13 18.73 1.36 -14.26
CA PHE A 13 18.47 2.18 -13.08
C PHE A 13 19.71 2.22 -12.17
N LYS A 14 20.28 3.40 -11.98
CA LYS A 14 21.33 3.67 -10.99
C LYS A 14 20.70 4.35 -9.78
N ILE A 15 20.97 3.80 -8.59
CA ILE A 15 20.51 4.36 -7.32
C ILE A 15 21.07 5.80 -7.19
N PRO A 16 20.23 6.84 -7.04
CA PRO A 16 20.72 8.21 -6.86
C PRO A 16 21.51 8.37 -5.55
N ASP A 17 22.53 9.21 -5.58
CA ASP A 17 23.44 9.54 -4.46
C ASP A 17 22.73 10.02 -3.18
N MET A 18 21.45 10.39 -3.25
CA MET A 18 20.65 10.77 -2.07
C MET A 18 20.34 9.60 -1.11
N LEU A 19 20.54 8.34 -1.51
CA LEU A 19 20.47 7.18 -0.61
C LEU A 19 21.85 6.72 -0.09
N ALA A 20 22.95 7.28 -0.61
CA ALA A 20 24.30 6.92 -0.18
C ALA A 20 24.71 7.60 1.14
N ASN A 21 24.12 8.75 1.47
CA ASN A 21 24.51 9.56 2.64
C ASN A 21 23.84 9.18 3.97
N ARG A 22 23.21 8.01 4.06
CA ARG A 22 22.73 7.46 5.35
C ARG A 22 23.26 6.05 5.63
N ALA A 23 24.22 5.59 4.83
CA ALA A 23 24.83 4.26 4.91
C ALA A 23 26.19 4.30 5.60
N ASP A 24 26.24 4.81 6.83
CA ASP A 24 27.26 4.33 7.76
C ASP A 24 26.67 3.12 8.50
N ILE A 25 27.06 1.95 7.99
CA ILE A 25 27.07 0.64 8.64
C ILE A 25 25.68 0.01 8.81
N TYR A 26 25.35 -0.99 7.98
CA TYR A 26 25.03 -2.39 8.38
C TYR A 26 24.74 -3.24 7.11
N ASN A 27 25.49 -4.32 6.98
CA ASN A 27 25.37 -5.50 6.12
C ASN A 27 24.38 -5.48 4.92
N LEU A 28 24.92 -5.49 3.69
CA LEU A 28 24.17 -5.62 2.42
C LEU A 28 23.24 -6.85 2.30
N GLY A 29 23.37 -7.85 3.19
CA GLY A 29 22.42 -8.97 3.28
C GLY A 29 21.10 -8.62 3.98
N GLU A 30 21.14 -7.66 4.91
CA GLU A 30 19.99 -7.10 5.62
C GLU A 30 19.29 -6.01 4.79
N VAL A 31 20.03 -5.31 3.93
CA VAL A 31 19.50 -4.25 3.04
C VAL A 31 18.42 -4.78 2.09
N LEU A 32 18.55 -6.01 1.57
CA LEU A 32 17.51 -6.57 0.69
C LEU A 32 16.26 -7.06 1.43
N GLY A 33 16.36 -7.37 2.72
CA GLY A 33 15.22 -7.76 3.58
C GLY A 33 14.61 -6.59 4.37
N GLY A 34 15.36 -5.51 4.58
CA GLY A 34 14.94 -4.29 5.27
C GLY A 34 14.41 -3.20 4.34
N MET A 35 14.56 -3.36 3.01
CA MET A 35 13.95 -2.46 2.03
C MET A 35 12.43 -2.57 2.00
N ASP A 36 11.85 -3.72 2.34
CA ASP A 36 10.40 -3.92 2.33
C ASP A 36 9.70 -3.07 3.41
N ASP A 37 10.26 -3.00 4.61
CA ASP A 37 9.75 -2.16 5.70
C ASP A 37 9.91 -0.66 5.39
N ALA A 38 11.06 -0.27 4.83
CA ALA A 38 11.30 1.10 4.39
C ALA A 38 10.36 1.52 3.24
N PHE A 39 10.14 0.61 2.29
CA PHE A 39 9.20 0.83 1.19
C PHE A 39 7.75 0.83 1.65
N ALA A 40 7.38 0.04 2.66
CA ALA A 40 6.06 0.13 3.27
C ALA A 40 5.89 1.48 3.98
N LEU A 41 6.90 1.91 4.75
CA LEU A 41 6.87 3.16 5.49
C LEU A 41 6.76 4.39 4.58
N SER A 42 7.39 4.37 3.40
CA SER A 42 7.31 5.49 2.45
C SER A 42 5.89 5.81 1.98
N TYR A 43 4.96 4.85 2.01
CA TYR A 43 3.53 5.12 1.73
C TYR A 43 2.90 6.00 2.81
N ILE A 44 3.26 5.78 4.07
CA ILE A 44 2.77 6.58 5.20
C ILE A 44 3.39 7.97 5.14
N GLU A 45 4.72 8.05 4.96
CA GLU A 45 5.46 9.30 4.84
C GLU A 45 4.91 10.18 3.70
N ASN A 46 4.64 9.59 2.53
CA ASN A 46 4.10 10.34 1.39
C ASN A 46 2.67 10.86 1.64
N SER A 47 1.92 10.21 2.54
CA SER A 47 0.53 10.54 2.84
C SER A 47 0.34 11.50 4.02
N LEU A 48 1.41 11.95 4.68
CA LEU A 48 1.30 12.80 5.87
C LEU A 48 0.49 14.05 5.60
N THR A 49 0.79 14.76 4.50
CA THR A 49 0.12 16.02 4.15
C THR A 49 -1.30 15.82 3.63
N SER A 50 -1.69 14.59 3.32
CA SER A 50 -3.04 14.25 2.85
C SER A 50 -4.03 14.09 4.01
N ASN A 51 -3.57 13.86 5.24
CA ASN A 51 -4.45 13.73 6.41
C ASN A 51 -4.25 14.91 7.37
N SER A 52 -5.33 15.57 7.77
CA SER A 52 -5.25 16.77 8.62
C SER A 52 -4.58 16.54 9.98
N VAL A 53 -4.72 15.34 10.56
CA VAL A 53 -4.10 14.96 11.83
C VAL A 53 -2.59 14.75 11.67
N LEU A 54 -2.17 14.17 10.54
CA LEU A 54 -0.76 13.85 10.29
C LEU A 54 0.02 14.99 9.62
N ALA A 55 -0.67 15.91 8.94
CA ALA A 55 -0.03 16.99 8.19
C ALA A 55 0.97 17.83 9.02
N PRO A 56 0.73 18.14 10.32
CA PRO A 56 1.72 18.82 11.14
C PRO A 56 3.04 18.06 11.31
N LEU A 57 3.03 16.73 11.24
CA LEU A 57 4.25 15.91 11.37
C LEU A 57 5.22 16.12 10.21
N ALA A 58 4.72 16.50 9.02
CA ALA A 58 5.57 16.77 7.85
C ALA A 58 6.52 17.97 8.06
N LEU A 59 6.26 18.81 9.05
CA LEU A 59 7.09 19.97 9.41
C LEU A 59 7.87 19.77 10.72
N ARG A 60 7.80 18.58 11.32
CA ARG A 60 8.45 18.21 12.59
C ARG A 60 9.57 17.20 12.33
N ASP A 61 10.30 16.83 13.38
CA ASP A 61 11.31 15.77 13.26
C ASP A 61 10.62 14.45 12.88
N LEU A 62 11.06 13.85 11.77
CA LEU A 62 10.50 12.61 11.25
C LEU A 62 10.73 11.42 12.19
N ASN A 63 11.68 11.51 13.13
CA ASN A 63 11.84 10.52 14.19
C ASN A 63 10.56 10.36 15.04
N ASP A 64 9.78 11.43 15.25
CA ASP A 64 8.51 11.34 15.96
C ASP A 64 7.51 10.47 15.20
N LEU A 65 7.45 10.57 13.87
CA LEU A 65 6.62 9.70 13.04
C LEU A 65 6.97 8.23 13.25
N TYR A 66 8.26 7.90 13.27
CA TYR A 66 8.71 6.52 13.45
C TYR A 66 8.31 5.98 14.83
N LEU A 67 8.43 6.79 15.88
CA LEU A 67 7.95 6.45 17.22
C LEU A 67 6.42 6.25 17.26
N PHE A 68 5.65 7.08 16.54
CA PHE A 68 4.21 6.91 16.44
C PHE A 68 3.81 5.67 15.65
N VAL A 69 4.51 5.35 14.56
CA VAL A 69 4.29 4.12 13.77
C VAL A 69 4.57 2.90 14.64
N ASP A 70 5.67 2.90 15.39
CA ASP A 70 6.01 1.83 16.34
C ASP A 70 4.92 1.65 17.40
N LYS A 71 4.43 2.76 17.97
CA LYS A 71 3.33 2.75 18.93
C LYS A 71 2.02 2.27 18.31
N ALA A 72 1.72 2.64 17.06
CA ALA A 72 0.56 2.17 16.30
C ALA A 72 0.61 0.66 16.04
N MET A 73 1.81 0.11 15.78
CA MET A 73 2.08 -1.32 15.67
C MET A 73 2.09 -2.06 17.01
N GLY A 74 1.80 -1.39 18.13
CA GLY A 74 1.70 -1.99 19.46
C GLY A 74 3.02 -2.11 20.21
N LYS A 75 4.11 -1.52 19.70
CA LYS A 75 5.37 -1.46 20.45
C LYS A 75 5.24 -0.49 21.63
N SER A 76 5.95 -0.80 22.72
CA SER A 76 6.05 0.10 23.86
C SER A 76 6.99 1.26 23.53
N VAL A 77 6.44 2.48 23.52
CA VAL A 77 7.17 3.70 23.19
C VAL A 77 6.93 4.72 24.30
N SER A 78 8.03 5.27 24.85
CA SER A 78 7.96 6.35 25.82
C SER A 78 7.61 7.66 25.12
N THR A 79 6.59 8.37 25.60
CA THR A 79 6.21 9.69 25.06
C THR A 79 7.27 10.75 25.34
N ASN A 80 8.14 10.55 26.33
CA ASN A 80 9.29 11.42 26.60
C ASN A 80 10.38 11.37 25.53
N SER A 81 10.34 10.38 24.63
CA SER A 81 11.26 10.26 23.50
C SER A 81 10.83 11.11 22.29
N LEU A 82 9.62 11.68 22.32
CA LEU A 82 9.13 12.58 21.28
C LEU A 82 9.84 13.93 21.38
N SER A 83 10.28 14.44 20.24
CA SER A 83 11.01 15.71 20.13
C SER A 83 10.10 16.93 20.28
N TYR A 84 8.83 16.79 19.94
CA TYR A 84 7.80 17.83 20.06
C TYR A 84 6.88 17.57 21.27
N PRO A 85 6.39 18.60 21.98
CA PRO A 85 5.53 18.44 23.15
C PRO A 85 4.07 18.17 22.76
N TYR A 86 3.77 16.97 22.25
CA TYR A 86 2.40 16.54 21.97
C TYR A 86 1.61 16.34 23.26
N SER A 87 0.35 16.76 23.27
CA SER A 87 -0.59 16.33 24.31
C SER A 87 -0.96 14.86 24.17
N ASP A 88 -1.36 14.21 25.27
CA ASP A 88 -1.82 12.82 25.23
C ASP A 88 -3.00 12.61 24.26
N ALA A 89 -3.86 13.62 24.11
CA ALA A 89 -4.95 13.61 23.15
C ALA A 89 -4.44 13.57 21.70
N GLU A 90 -3.49 14.43 21.34
CA GLU A 90 -2.84 14.43 20.01
C GLU A 90 -2.12 13.11 19.73
N ILE A 91 -1.39 12.58 20.72
CA ILE A 91 -0.70 11.29 20.60
C ILE A 91 -1.70 10.18 20.27
N ASN A 92 -2.81 10.09 21.01
CA ASN A 92 -3.81 9.07 20.79
C ASN A 92 -4.47 9.21 19.41
N GLU A 93 -4.79 10.44 18.99
CA GLU A 93 -5.39 10.71 17.69
C GLU A 93 -4.46 10.30 16.53
N ILE A 94 -3.19 10.71 16.58
CA ILE A 94 -2.16 10.36 15.59
C ILE A 94 -2.00 8.84 15.52
N VAL A 95 -1.86 8.16 16.67
CA VAL A 95 -1.69 6.71 16.74
C VAL A 95 -2.89 5.99 16.13
N MET A 96 -4.11 6.47 16.36
CA MET A 96 -5.30 5.84 15.79
C MET A 96 -5.38 6.02 14.27
N VAL A 97 -5.11 7.22 13.75
CA VAL A 97 -5.03 7.44 12.30
C VAL A 97 -3.96 6.53 11.69
N LEU A 98 -2.77 6.46 12.27
CA LEU A 98 -1.69 5.62 11.75
C LEU A 98 -2.04 4.13 11.75
N LYS A 99 -2.76 3.62 12.76
CA LYS A 99 -3.27 2.23 12.75
C LYS A 99 -4.14 1.96 11.52
N HIS A 100 -5.07 2.86 11.22
CA HIS A 100 -5.92 2.73 10.04
C HIS A 100 -5.12 2.82 8.73
N LEU A 101 -4.17 3.76 8.64
CA LEU A 101 -3.31 3.91 7.46
C LEU A 101 -2.41 2.69 7.25
N ILE A 102 -1.92 2.05 8.31
CA ILE A 102 -1.15 0.80 8.24
C ILE A 102 -2.01 -0.32 7.62
N THR A 103 -3.26 -0.50 8.09
CA THR A 103 -4.19 -1.47 7.50
C THR A 103 -4.42 -1.22 6.01
N LEU A 104 -4.68 0.04 5.63
CA LEU A 104 -4.91 0.41 4.22
C LEU A 104 -3.65 0.19 3.37
N ARG A 105 -2.49 0.62 3.86
CA ARG A 105 -1.19 0.44 3.21
C ARG A 105 -0.94 -1.03 2.90
N ASP A 106 -1.19 -1.94 3.84
CA ASP A 106 -0.91 -3.36 3.63
C ASP A 106 -1.73 -3.93 2.46
N VAL A 107 -2.95 -3.46 2.26
CA VAL A 107 -3.73 -3.83 1.07
C VAL A 107 -3.22 -3.15 -0.19
N ILE A 108 -2.90 -1.85 -0.13
CA ILE A 108 -2.34 -1.11 -1.28
C ILE A 108 -1.04 -1.78 -1.77
N LEU A 109 -0.17 -2.24 -0.88
CA LEU A 109 1.05 -2.96 -1.23
C LEU A 109 0.74 -4.29 -1.94
N LYS A 110 -0.24 -5.06 -1.47
CA LYS A 110 -0.69 -6.28 -2.16
C LYS A 110 -1.22 -5.98 -3.57
N VAL A 111 -1.99 -4.90 -3.71
CA VAL A 111 -2.50 -4.44 -5.03
C VAL A 111 -1.33 -4.04 -5.94
N ASN A 112 -0.34 -3.32 -5.41
CA ASN A 112 0.87 -2.95 -6.16
C ASN A 112 1.61 -4.18 -6.67
N GLN A 113 1.87 -5.14 -5.78
CA GLN A 113 2.56 -6.39 -6.13
C GLN A 113 1.79 -7.17 -7.21
N GLN A 114 0.46 -7.30 -7.08
CA GLN A 114 -0.37 -7.99 -8.06
C GLN A 114 -0.40 -7.25 -9.41
N TYR A 115 -0.42 -5.91 -9.41
CA TYR A 115 -0.34 -5.11 -10.63
C TYR A 115 0.98 -5.37 -11.38
N ILE A 116 2.11 -5.31 -10.68
CA ILE A 116 3.44 -5.56 -11.26
C ILE A 116 3.52 -7.01 -11.79
N ALA A 117 3.07 -7.99 -11.01
CA ALA A 117 3.08 -9.40 -11.42
C ALA A 117 2.22 -9.63 -12.68
N SER A 118 1.03 -9.05 -12.72
CA SER A 118 0.12 -9.16 -13.87
C SER A 118 0.67 -8.46 -15.11
N ALA A 119 1.32 -7.30 -14.96
CA ALA A 119 1.92 -6.54 -16.05
C ALA A 119 3.17 -7.21 -16.63
N ALA A 120 3.98 -7.87 -15.78
CA ALA A 120 5.16 -8.62 -16.21
C ALA A 120 4.81 -9.95 -16.91
N GLN A 121 3.57 -10.44 -16.76
CA GLN A 121 3.13 -11.68 -17.39
C GLN A 121 2.75 -11.47 -18.85
N SER A 122 3.44 -12.16 -19.76
CA SER A 122 3.07 -12.20 -21.18
C SER A 122 1.69 -12.83 -21.39
N ASP A 123 0.89 -12.24 -22.28
CA ASP A 123 -0.46 -12.72 -22.58
C ASP A 123 -0.51 -14.17 -23.06
N LYS A 124 0.55 -14.66 -23.72
CA LYS A 124 0.66 -16.06 -24.16
C LYS A 124 0.57 -17.06 -23.00
N TYR A 125 1.09 -16.70 -21.83
CA TYR A 125 1.20 -17.58 -20.66
C TYR A 125 0.20 -17.23 -19.54
N ARG A 126 -0.72 -16.32 -19.81
CA ARG A 126 -1.66 -15.81 -18.81
C ARG A 126 -2.78 -16.83 -18.50
N THR A 127 -2.99 -17.15 -17.23
CA THR A 127 -4.00 -18.11 -16.73
C THR A 127 -5.22 -17.44 -16.08
N GLU A 128 -5.15 -16.13 -15.87
CA GLU A 128 -6.21 -15.31 -15.29
C GLU A 128 -6.25 -13.93 -15.99
N PRO A 129 -7.40 -13.23 -16.04
CA PRO A 129 -7.48 -11.91 -16.65
C PRO A 129 -6.43 -10.92 -16.14
N ALA A 130 -6.09 -9.93 -16.97
CA ALA A 130 -5.14 -8.90 -16.57
C ALA A 130 -5.67 -8.07 -15.39
N PHE A 131 -4.91 -8.07 -14.30
CA PHE A 131 -5.11 -7.14 -13.19
C PHE A 131 -4.50 -5.77 -13.52
N ARG A 132 -5.29 -4.72 -13.33
CA ARG A 132 -5.06 -3.34 -13.74
C ARG A 132 -5.30 -2.32 -12.63
N LEU A 133 -5.94 -2.71 -11.51
CA LEU A 133 -6.03 -1.86 -10.34
C LEU A 133 -4.63 -1.57 -9.78
N GLN A 134 -4.43 -0.34 -9.33
CA GLN A 134 -3.12 0.13 -8.87
C GLN A 134 -3.09 0.32 -7.35
N GLY A 135 -1.94 -0.01 -6.76
CA GLY A 135 -1.59 0.32 -5.39
C GLY A 135 -0.44 1.31 -5.42
N SER A 136 -0.74 2.60 -5.53
CA SER A 136 0.28 3.65 -5.64
C SER A 136 0.22 4.61 -4.46
N TYR A 137 1.24 5.47 -4.32
CA TYR A 137 1.19 6.60 -3.37
C TYR A 137 -0.03 7.49 -3.57
N ARG A 138 -0.47 7.70 -4.82
CA ARG A 138 -1.70 8.45 -5.11
C ARG A 138 -2.93 7.75 -4.52
N ASN A 139 -3.00 6.42 -4.58
CA ASN A 139 -4.10 5.68 -3.96
C ASN A 139 -4.05 5.83 -2.43
N MET A 140 -2.85 5.76 -1.85
CA MET A 140 -2.65 5.98 -0.41
C MET A 140 -3.07 7.38 0.03
N ASN A 141 -2.70 8.42 -0.72
CA ASN A 141 -3.05 9.81 -0.42
C ASN A 141 -4.57 10.03 -0.45
N LYS A 142 -5.25 9.54 -1.49
CA LYS A 142 -6.72 9.60 -1.60
C LYS A 142 -7.45 8.89 -0.46
N LEU A 143 -6.91 7.77 0.02
CA LEU A 143 -7.49 7.03 1.14
C LEU A 143 -7.20 7.77 2.45
N SER A 144 -5.97 8.24 2.64
CA SER A 144 -5.51 8.99 3.82
C SER A 144 -6.35 10.25 4.09
N GLU A 145 -6.75 10.97 3.03
CA GLU A 145 -7.66 12.13 3.11
C GLU A 145 -8.98 11.85 3.83
N LYS A 146 -9.46 10.61 3.77
CA LYS A 146 -10.78 10.22 4.27
C LYS A 146 -10.74 9.55 5.64
N VAL A 147 -9.55 9.26 6.17
CA VAL A 147 -9.38 8.53 7.43
C VAL A 147 -9.51 9.45 8.63
N SER A 148 -10.25 9.00 9.65
CA SER A 148 -10.38 9.66 10.95
C SER A 148 -10.06 8.70 12.08
N ALA A 149 -9.58 9.22 13.21
CA ALA A 149 -9.19 8.44 14.39
C ALA A 149 -10.34 7.66 15.05
N VAL A 150 -11.59 8.06 14.81
CA VAL A 150 -12.78 7.43 15.40
C VAL A 150 -13.37 6.30 14.55
N MET A 151 -12.79 6.05 13.37
CA MET A 151 -13.28 5.01 12.47
C MET A 151 -13.09 3.62 13.07
N ASN A 152 -14.05 2.73 12.83
CA ASN A 152 -13.90 1.32 13.16
C ASN A 152 -13.40 0.52 11.94
N GLU A 153 -13.04 -0.74 12.18
CA GLU A 153 -12.50 -1.64 11.15
C GLU A 153 -13.42 -1.79 9.93
N LYS A 154 -14.74 -1.88 10.13
CA LYS A 154 -15.69 -2.00 9.02
C LYS A 154 -15.76 -0.73 8.17
N GLU A 155 -15.58 0.43 8.77
CA GLU A 155 -15.54 1.71 8.05
C GLU A 155 -14.26 1.82 7.21
N ILE A 156 -13.13 1.32 7.71
CA ILE A 156 -11.87 1.25 6.95
C ILE A 156 -11.98 0.28 5.78
N GLU A 157 -12.57 -0.91 5.98
CA GLU A 157 -12.80 -1.87 4.89
C GLU A 157 -13.76 -1.29 3.84
N ARG A 158 -14.84 -0.63 4.26
CA ARG A 158 -15.77 0.01 3.33
C ARG A 158 -15.11 1.14 2.54
N LEU A 159 -14.26 1.93 3.18
CA LEU A 159 -13.50 3.00 2.52
C LEU A 159 -12.61 2.43 1.39
N LEU A 160 -11.98 1.29 1.65
CA LEU A 160 -11.16 0.57 0.69
C LEU A 160 -11.99 -0.02 -0.47
N ASP A 161 -13.14 -0.62 -0.16
CA ASP A 161 -14.09 -1.15 -1.13
C ASP A 161 -14.59 -0.05 -2.07
N ASP A 162 -15.08 1.06 -1.51
CA ASP A 162 -15.60 2.20 -2.27
C ASP A 162 -14.51 2.82 -3.18
N HIS A 163 -13.28 2.92 -2.67
CA HIS A 163 -12.14 3.40 -3.45
C HIS A 163 -11.85 2.51 -4.66
N TYR A 164 -11.70 1.20 -4.45
CA TYR A 164 -11.36 0.29 -5.54
C TYR A 164 -12.52 0.00 -6.48
N LEU A 165 -13.76 0.08 -6.01
CA LEU A 165 -14.94 0.08 -6.88
C LEU A 165 -14.89 1.26 -7.85
N GLY A 166 -14.58 2.47 -7.35
CA GLY A 166 -14.42 3.66 -8.18
C GLY A 166 -13.27 3.51 -9.19
N GLU A 167 -12.11 3.03 -8.77
CA GLU A 167 -10.97 2.81 -9.68
C GLU A 167 -11.27 1.72 -10.72
N ALA A 168 -12.02 0.67 -10.38
CA ALA A 168 -12.42 -0.38 -11.31
C ALA A 168 -13.41 0.13 -12.38
N GLN A 169 -14.34 1.02 -12.02
CA GLN A 169 -15.28 1.63 -12.97
C GLN A 169 -14.57 2.43 -14.07
N LEU A 170 -13.41 3.02 -13.77
CA LEU A 170 -12.61 3.77 -14.74
C LEU A 170 -11.91 2.87 -15.78
N LEU A 171 -11.84 1.56 -15.55
CA LEU A 171 -11.17 0.63 -16.47
C LEU A 171 -11.96 0.41 -17.77
N THR A 172 -13.23 0.82 -17.84
CA THR A 172 -14.21 0.61 -18.95
C THR A 172 -14.57 -0.85 -19.24
N THR A 173 -13.58 -1.75 -19.22
CA THR A 173 -13.69 -3.19 -19.41
C THR A 173 -12.80 -3.88 -18.37
N GLY A 174 -13.16 -5.11 -17.98
CA GLY A 174 -12.35 -5.85 -17.01
C GLY A 174 -12.65 -5.53 -15.54
N ALA A 175 -13.70 -4.74 -15.25
CA ALA A 175 -13.99 -4.27 -13.90
C ALA A 175 -14.35 -5.43 -12.95
N GLU A 176 -15.21 -6.35 -13.41
CA GLU A 176 -15.61 -7.53 -12.64
C GLU A 176 -14.39 -8.39 -12.29
N GLU A 177 -13.56 -8.72 -13.27
CA GLU A 177 -12.37 -9.55 -13.11
C GLU A 177 -11.35 -8.92 -12.15
N ASN A 178 -11.21 -7.60 -12.22
CA ASN A 178 -10.31 -6.86 -11.34
C ASN A 178 -10.81 -6.82 -9.90
N LEU A 179 -12.11 -6.62 -9.67
CA LEU A 179 -12.70 -6.64 -8.34
C LEU A 179 -12.69 -8.06 -7.73
N LEU A 180 -12.93 -9.09 -8.53
CA LEU A 180 -12.81 -10.49 -8.09
C LEU A 180 -11.36 -10.84 -7.72
N LYS A 181 -10.38 -10.42 -8.52
CA LYS A 181 -8.97 -10.61 -8.19
C LYS A 181 -8.56 -9.82 -6.94
N LEU A 182 -9.09 -8.60 -6.77
CA LEU A 182 -8.87 -7.81 -5.55
C LEU A 182 -9.41 -8.51 -4.31
N ALA A 183 -10.63 -9.05 -4.38
CA ALA A 183 -11.22 -9.83 -3.29
C ALA A 183 -10.39 -11.10 -3.00
N GLU A 184 -9.85 -11.77 -4.04
CA GLU A 184 -8.97 -12.93 -3.88
C GLU A 184 -7.70 -12.59 -3.08
N ILE A 185 -6.98 -11.53 -3.47
CA ILE A 185 -5.73 -11.14 -2.78
C ILE A 185 -5.97 -10.56 -1.38
N ARG A 186 -7.19 -10.09 -1.09
CA ARG A 186 -7.64 -9.67 0.24
C ARG A 186 -8.17 -10.82 1.09
N GLY A 187 -8.46 -11.98 0.50
CA GLY A 187 -9.09 -13.09 1.20
C GLY A 187 -10.56 -12.86 1.54
N THR A 188 -11.24 -11.97 0.80
CA THR A 188 -12.63 -11.54 1.05
C THR A 188 -13.63 -12.05 0.01
N LEU A 189 -13.22 -13.00 -0.85
CA LEU A 189 -14.13 -13.64 -1.80
C LEU A 189 -15.29 -14.32 -1.08
N THR A 190 -16.52 -14.02 -1.51
CA THR A 190 -17.67 -14.85 -1.16
C THR A 190 -17.64 -16.16 -1.96
N GLU A 191 -18.44 -17.15 -1.54
CA GLU A 191 -18.58 -18.41 -2.30
C GLU A 191 -19.04 -18.16 -3.75
N GLN A 192 -19.97 -17.22 -3.93
CA GLN A 192 -20.47 -16.83 -5.25
C GLN A 192 -19.38 -16.19 -6.10
N ASP A 193 -18.60 -15.27 -5.51
CA ASP A 193 -17.48 -14.62 -6.19
C ASP A 193 -16.39 -15.62 -6.57
N ALA A 194 -16.09 -16.58 -5.69
CA ALA A 194 -15.12 -17.63 -5.97
C ALA A 194 -15.55 -18.50 -7.16
N ILE A 195 -16.82 -18.91 -7.22
CA ILE A 195 -17.37 -19.65 -8.36
C ILE A 195 -17.27 -18.82 -9.64
N ARG A 196 -17.68 -17.55 -9.59
CA ARG A 196 -17.63 -16.63 -10.73
C ARG A 196 -16.20 -16.42 -11.22
N TRP A 197 -15.26 -16.22 -10.31
CA TRP A 197 -13.84 -16.05 -10.64
C TRP A 197 -13.25 -17.28 -11.34
N GLN A 198 -13.60 -18.49 -10.89
CA GLN A 198 -13.17 -19.72 -11.55
C GLN A 198 -13.78 -19.90 -12.94
N GLN A 199 -15.05 -19.49 -13.15
CA GLN A 199 -15.67 -19.51 -14.47
C GLN A 199 -14.93 -18.58 -15.45
N ILE A 200 -14.62 -17.36 -15.02
CA ILE A 200 -13.90 -16.37 -15.84
C ILE A 200 -12.52 -16.89 -16.24
N LYS A 201 -11.75 -17.45 -15.29
CA LYS A 201 -10.44 -18.04 -15.58
C LYS A 201 -10.53 -19.20 -16.59
N LYS A 202 -11.55 -20.05 -16.48
CA LYS A 202 -11.80 -21.15 -17.44
C LYS A 202 -12.12 -20.62 -18.84
N ILE A 203 -13.00 -19.62 -18.94
CA ILE A 203 -13.37 -19.01 -20.23
C ILE A 203 -12.14 -18.42 -20.91
N LEU A 204 -11.30 -17.68 -20.17
CA LEU A 204 -10.06 -17.11 -20.71
C LEU A 204 -9.11 -18.19 -21.27
N CYS A 205 -8.98 -19.32 -20.57
CA CYS A 205 -8.13 -20.41 -21.05
C CYS A 205 -8.71 -21.08 -22.29
N ALA A 206 -10.04 -21.22 -22.37
CA ALA A 206 -10.71 -21.82 -23.52
C ALA A 206 -10.65 -20.94 -24.78
N THR A 207 -10.68 -19.61 -24.64
CA THR A 207 -10.61 -18.67 -25.78
C THR A 207 -9.19 -18.46 -26.33
N LYS A 208 -8.17 -19.03 -25.68
CA LYS A 208 -6.77 -19.00 -26.14
C LYS A 208 -6.39 -20.18 -27.04
N HIS A 209 -7.30 -21.12 -27.27
CA HIS A 209 -7.13 -22.27 -28.18
C HIS A 209 -7.97 -22.04 -29.44
#